data_AF-A0A937LDB7-F1
#
_entry.id   AF-A0A937LDB7-F1
#
_cell.length_a   1.000
_cell.length_b   1.000
_cell.length_c   1.000
_cell.angle_alpha   90.00
_cell.angle_beta   90.00
_cell.angle_gamma   90.00
#
_symmetry.space_group_name_H-M   'P 1'
#
loop_
_entity.id
_entity.type
_entity.pdbx_description
1 polymer ?
#
loop_
_entity_poly.entity_id
_entity_poly.type
_entity_poly.pdbx_seq_one_letter_code
_entity_poly.pdbx_strand_id
1 'polypeptide(L)'
;AVADDLSTSLDYSLAIQALQRLAREICCLTIEHFSEQVLDRLQELYGPVPIGLRLTKCAAPVPGFRGLVAVERSRGGGTPPRP
;
A
#
# COMPACT_ATOMS: atom_id res chain seq x y z
N ALA A 1 -18.55 25.28 -10.15
CA ALA A 1 -17.33 24.45 -10.15
C ALA A 1 -17.40 23.56 -8.93
N VAL A 2 -17.35 22.24 -9.11
CA VAL A 2 -17.24 21.30 -7.98
C VAL A 2 -15.85 21.53 -7.39
N ALA A 3 -15.77 21.84 -6.11
CA ALA A 3 -14.51 22.25 -5.49
C ALA A 3 -13.49 21.11 -5.56
N ASP A 4 -12.33 21.40 -6.16
CA ASP A 4 -11.12 20.57 -6.14
C ASP A 4 -10.46 20.66 -4.76
N ASP A 5 -11.24 20.34 -3.71
CA ASP A 5 -10.82 20.44 -2.33
C ASP A 5 -10.58 19.04 -1.77
N LEU A 6 -9.31 18.75 -1.50
CA LEU A 6 -8.85 17.51 -0.87
C LEU A 6 -9.56 17.24 0.47
N SER A 7 -10.10 18.27 1.13
CA SER A 7 -10.89 18.14 2.37
C SER A 7 -12.17 17.32 2.20
N THR A 8 -12.65 17.15 0.96
CA THR A 8 -13.80 16.30 0.62
C THR A 8 -13.40 14.87 0.22
N SER A 9 -12.09 14.57 0.26
CA SER A 9 -11.49 13.29 -0.11
C SER A 9 -10.58 12.76 1.01
N LEU A 10 -10.02 11.56 0.84
CA LEU A 10 -8.98 11.07 1.73
C LEU A 10 -7.66 11.76 1.40
N ASP A 11 -7.06 12.46 2.38
CA ASP A 11 -5.76 13.08 2.22
C ASP A 11 -4.66 12.02 2.09
N TYR A 12 -4.32 11.65 0.85
CA TYR A 12 -3.33 10.64 0.54
C TYR A 12 -1.90 11.05 0.90
N SER A 13 -1.63 12.33 1.20
CA SER A 13 -0.29 12.76 1.65
C SER A 13 0.08 12.11 2.99
N LEU A 14 -0.92 11.90 3.87
CA LEU A 14 -0.77 11.17 5.12
C LEU A 14 -0.38 9.70 4.89
N ALA A 15 -1.04 9.03 3.93
CA ALA A 15 -0.68 7.67 3.54
C ALA A 15 0.76 7.60 3.03
N ILE A 16 1.15 8.47 2.10
CA ILE A 16 2.50 8.49 1.53
C ILE A 16 3.55 8.60 2.65
N GLN A 17 3.40 9.58 3.53
CA GLN A 17 4.36 9.81 4.62
C GLN A 17 4.40 8.63 5.60
N ALA A 18 3.25 8.08 5.97
CA ALA A 18 3.15 6.96 6.90
C ALA A 18 3.76 5.68 6.32
N LEU A 19 3.48 5.36 5.04
CA LEU A 19 4.01 4.18 4.38
C LEU A 19 5.52 4.30 4.11
N GLN A 20 6.01 5.49 3.78
CA GLN A 20 7.45 5.75 3.69
C GLN A 20 8.17 5.52 5.02
N ARG A 21 7.56 5.94 6.14
CA ARG A 21 8.11 5.70 7.47
C ARG A 21 8.09 4.21 7.81
N LEU A 22 6.93 3.57 7.65
CA LEU A 22 6.75 2.13 7.89
C LEU A 22 7.80 1.30 7.12
N ALA A 23 8.00 1.58 5.84
CA ALA A 23 8.96 0.87 4.99
C ALA A 23 10.42 1.00 5.46
N ARG A 24 10.77 2.08 6.17
CA ARG A 24 12.13 2.30 6.70
C ARG A 24 12.35 1.64 8.06
N GLU A 25 11.28 1.51 8.85
CA GLU A 25 11.36 1.08 10.25
C GLU A 25 11.06 -0.42 10.41
N ILE A 26 10.19 -0.98 9.57
CA ILE A 26 9.78 -2.38 9.70
C ILE A 26 10.93 -3.33 9.36
N CYS A 27 11.09 -4.36 10.18
CA CYS A 27 11.91 -5.52 9.87
C CYS A 27 11.00 -6.75 9.71
N CYS A 28 10.88 -7.25 8.48
CA CYS A 28 10.08 -8.43 8.18
C CYS A 28 10.70 -9.24 7.03
N LEU A 29 10.39 -10.54 6.99
CA LEU A 29 10.99 -11.46 6.01
C LEU A 29 10.23 -11.54 4.68
N THR A 30 8.95 -11.15 4.66
CA THR A 30 8.04 -11.39 3.53
C THR A 30 7.32 -10.11 3.11
N ILE A 31 7.08 -9.97 1.81
CA ILE A 31 6.31 -8.83 1.27
C ILE A 31 4.82 -9.01 1.57
N GLU A 32 4.38 -10.24 1.78
CA GLU A 32 3.07 -10.63 2.25
C GLU A 32 2.81 -10.05 3.65
N HIS A 33 3.77 -10.18 4.58
CA HIS A 33 3.64 -9.59 5.91
C HIS A 33 3.70 -8.07 5.85
N PHE A 34 4.62 -7.51 5.05
CA PHE A 34 4.66 -6.07 4.81
C PHE A 34 3.33 -5.56 4.24
N SER A 35 2.66 -6.32 3.37
CA SER A 35 1.35 -5.94 2.81
C SER A 35 0.25 -5.85 3.88
N GLU A 36 0.24 -6.74 4.87
CA GLU A 36 -0.72 -6.65 5.97
C GLU A 36 -0.44 -5.42 6.84
N GLN A 37 0.83 -5.14 7.14
CA GLN A 37 1.21 -3.96 7.93
C GLN A 37 0.85 -2.64 7.21
N VAL A 38 0.96 -2.61 5.88
CA VAL A 38 0.49 -1.48 5.07
C VAL A 38 -1.03 -1.32 5.18
N LEU A 39 -1.80 -2.40 5.08
CA LEU A 39 -3.26 -2.34 5.20
C LEU A 39 -3.71 -1.89 6.60
N ASP A 40 -3.08 -2.43 7.65
CA ASP A 40 -3.37 -2.05 9.03
C ASP A 40 -3.07 -0.57 9.24
N ARG A 41 -1.91 -0.08 8.75
CA ARG A 41 -1.55 1.32 8.85
C ARG A 41 -2.50 2.26 8.11
N LEU A 42 -2.97 1.86 6.93
CA LEU A 42 -3.96 2.64 6.18
C LEU A 42 -5.33 2.66 6.88
N GLN A 43 -5.73 1.54 7.48
CA GLN A 43 -6.97 1.45 8.25
C GLN A 43 -6.92 2.26 9.55
N GLU A 44 -5.77 2.34 10.21
CA GLU A 44 -5.55 3.24 11.35
C GLU A 44 -5.69 4.72 10.96
N LEU A 45 -5.24 5.10 9.76
CA LEU A 45 -5.28 6.48 9.27
C LEU A 45 -6.68 6.91 8.82
N TYR A 46 -7.40 6.04 8.11
CA TYR A 46 -8.64 6.42 7.42
C TYR A 46 -9.89 5.71 7.94
N GLY A 47 -9.76 4.80 8.91
CA GLY A 47 -10.85 3.95 9.37
C GLY A 47 -11.20 2.84 8.37
N PRO A 48 -12.40 2.23 8.48
CA PRO A 48 -12.80 1.07 7.70
C PRO A 48 -13.22 1.46 6.26
N VAL A 49 -12.26 1.92 5.46
CA VAL A 49 -12.46 2.23 4.04
C VAL A 49 -12.06 1.04 3.16
N PRO A 50 -12.68 0.85 1.98
CA PRO A 50 -12.21 -0.14 1.00
C PRO A 50 -10.79 0.20 0.52
N ILE A 51 -9.87 -0.76 0.60
CA ILE A 51 -8.47 -0.58 0.17
C ILE A 51 -8.09 -1.65 -0.83
N GLY A 52 -7.56 -1.22 -1.97
CA GLY A 52 -6.86 -2.07 -2.93
C GLY A 52 -5.37 -1.75 -2.92
N LEU A 53 -4.53 -2.77 -2.75
CA LEU A 53 -3.09 -2.62 -2.60
C LEU A 53 -2.36 -3.53 -3.59
N ARG A 54 -1.38 -2.98 -4.31
CA ARG A 54 -0.31 -3.76 -4.93
C ARG A 54 1.02 -3.31 -4.34
N LEU A 55 1.81 -4.26 -3.84
CA LEU A 55 3.20 -4.05 -3.45
C LEU A 55 4.10 -4.89 -4.34
N THR A 56 5.13 -4.26 -4.91
CA THR A 56 6.05 -4.89 -5.85
C THR A 56 7.47 -4.84 -5.31
N LYS A 57 8.17 -5.98 -5.31
CA LYS A 57 9.63 -6.01 -5.10
C LYS A 57 10.32 -5.45 -6.34
N CYS A 58 10.87 -4.24 -6.24
CA CYS A 58 11.58 -3.60 -7.35
C CYS A 58 12.82 -4.40 -7.80
N ALA A 59 13.45 -5.13 -6.89
CA ALA A 59 14.57 -6.03 -7.17
C ALA A 59 14.34 -7.35 -6.42
N ALA A 60 13.54 -8.25 -7.00
CA ALA A 60 13.32 -9.56 -6.41
C ALA A 60 14.66 -10.33 -6.36
N PRO A 61 15.07 -10.88 -5.21
CA PRO A 61 16.35 -11.57 -5.04
C PRO A 61 16.28 -13.00 -5.59
N VAL A 62 15.91 -13.14 -6.86
CA VAL A 62 15.79 -14.42 -7.57
C VAL A 62 16.86 -14.43 -8.68
N PRO A 63 17.93 -15.24 -8.56
CA PRO A 63 18.99 -15.28 -9.55
C PRO A 63 18.46 -15.56 -10.96
N GLY A 64 18.88 -14.75 -11.94
CA GLY A 64 18.45 -14.89 -13.33
C GLY A 64 17.04 -14.40 -13.64
N PHE A 65 16.24 -14.02 -12.65
CA PHE A 65 14.90 -13.45 -12.85
C PHE A 65 14.97 -11.94 -13.05
N ARG A 66 14.33 -11.45 -14.12
CA ARG A 66 14.27 -10.01 -14.47
C ARG A 66 12.86 -9.43 -14.42
N GLY A 67 11.89 -10.22 -13.99
CA GLY A 67 10.51 -9.78 -13.85
C GLY A 67 10.27 -9.05 -12.53
N LEU A 68 9.00 -8.72 -12.29
CA LEU A 68 8.53 -8.14 -11.04
C LEU A 68 7.81 -9.21 -10.23
N VAL A 69 8.02 -9.22 -8.92
CA VAL A 69 7.22 -10.02 -7.98
C VAL A 69 6.36 -9.06 -7.19
N ALA A 70 5.05 -9.26 -7.22
CA ALA A 70 4.10 -8.42 -6.51
C ALA A 70 3.12 -9.23 -5.66
N VAL A 71 2.62 -8.61 -4.60
CA VAL A 71 1.47 -9.08 -3.83
C VAL A 71 0.33 -8.09 -4.03
N GLU A 72 -0.85 -8.63 -4.29
CA GLU A 72 -2.09 -7.86 -4.41
C GLU A 72 -3.02 -8.23 -3.25
N ARG A 73 -3.62 -7.22 -2.64
CA ARG A 73 -4.57 -7.39 -1.53
C ARG A 73 -5.78 -6.51 -1.72
N SER A 74 -6.91 -7.03 -1.26
CA SER A 74 -8.17 -6.30 -1.13
C SER A 74 -8.62 -6.36 0.33
N ARG A 75 -9.02 -5.22 0.89
CA ARG A 75 -9.70 -5.15 2.20
C ARG A 75 -10.98 -4.33 2.03
N GLY A 76 -12.06 -4.79 2.65
CA GLY A 76 -13.38 -4.13 2.56
C GLY A 76 -13.93 -4.01 1.13
N GLY A 77 -13.50 -4.88 0.20
CA GLY A 77 -13.93 -4.85 -1.21
C GLY A 77 -13.17 -3.87 -2.10
N GLY A 78 -12.07 -3.26 -1.62
CA GLY A 78 -11.25 -2.38 -2.46
C GLY A 78 -10.58 -3.14 -3.61
N THR A 79 -10.47 -2.52 -4.79
CA THR A 79 -9.88 -3.18 -5.97
C THR A 79 -8.39 -2.84 -6.08
N PRO A 80 -7.48 -3.84 -6.07
CA PRO A 80 -6.06 -3.58 -6.31
C PRO A 80 -5.86 -2.81 -7.63
N PRO A 81 -4.91 -1.87 -7.69
CA PRO A 81 -4.62 -1.13 -8.92
C PRO A 81 -4.18 -2.08 -10.05
N ARG A 82 -4.16 -1.63 -11.30
CA ARG A 82 -3.57 -2.41 -12.42
C ARG A 82 -2.04 -2.25 -12.44
N PRO A 83 -1.29 -3.26 -12.91
CA PRO A 83 0.18 -3.23 -12.90
C PRO A 83 0.73 -2.26 -13.95
#